data_AF-A0A919QXP8-F1
#
_entry.id   AF-A0A919QXP8-F1
#
_cell.length_a   1.000
_cell.length_b   1.000
_cell.length_c   1.000
_cell.angle_alpha   90.00
_cell.angle_beta   90.00
_cell.angle_gamma   90.00
#
_symmetry.space_group_name_H-M   'P 1'
#
loop_
_entity.id
_entity.type
_entity.pdbx_description
1 polymer ?
#
loop_
_entity_poly.entity_id
_entity_poly.type
_entity_poly.pdbx_seq_one_letter_code
_entity_poly.pdbx_strand_id
1 'polypeptide(L)'
;MSRHRREPAAPPPGAGPERPAEVPPVEVPPVEVPPVEVPPVELTVDALGRKCPIPIIMLAERINEVALGATVAVLADDPAAFTDVPAWCRLKSHHHAGTFELPGGGWAIHVRRNY
;
A
#
# COMPACT_ATOMS: atom_id res chain seq x y z
N MET A 1 28.82 -55.40 -33.03
CA MET A 1 28.10 -54.88 -31.85
C MET A 1 29.06 -54.06 -31.00
N SER A 2 28.78 -52.76 -30.94
CA SER A 2 29.15 -51.73 -29.95
C SER A 2 29.88 -52.21 -28.68
N ARG A 3 30.80 -51.44 -28.07
CA ARG A 3 30.51 -50.09 -27.58
C ARG A 3 31.74 -49.20 -27.57
N HIS A 4 31.62 -48.03 -28.18
CA HIS A 4 32.45 -46.87 -27.86
C HIS A 4 32.19 -46.51 -26.40
N ARG A 5 33.24 -46.54 -25.57
CA ARG A 5 33.24 -45.84 -24.29
C ARG A 5 34.21 -44.66 -24.44
N ARG A 6 33.68 -43.51 -24.87
CA ARG A 6 34.38 -42.23 -24.75
C ARG A 6 34.49 -41.93 -23.26
N GLU A 7 35.72 -41.84 -22.74
CA GLU A 7 35.99 -41.23 -21.46
C GLU A 7 35.68 -39.72 -21.50
N PRO A 8 35.12 -39.15 -20.42
CA PRO A 8 34.88 -37.72 -20.34
C PRO A 8 36.18 -36.98 -19.99
N ALA A 9 36.51 -35.99 -20.82
CA ALA A 9 37.59 -35.05 -20.56
C ALA A 9 37.26 -34.16 -19.35
N ALA A 10 38.18 -34.08 -18.40
CA ALA A 10 38.13 -33.14 -17.29
C ALA A 10 38.27 -31.70 -17.82
N PRO A 11 37.47 -30.73 -17.33
CA PRO A 11 37.61 -29.33 -17.71
C PRO A 11 38.79 -28.64 -17.00
N PRO A 12 39.49 -27.68 -17.66
CA PRO A 12 40.56 -26.90 -17.04
C PRO A 12 40.00 -25.83 -16.07
N PRO A 13 40.80 -25.40 -15.07
CA PRO A 13 40.38 -24.44 -14.06
C PRO A 13 40.65 -22.97 -14.45
N GLY A 14 39.81 -22.07 -13.93
CA GLY A 14 40.23 -20.73 -13.50
C GLY A 14 39.93 -19.57 -14.46
N ALA A 15 38.69 -19.08 -14.45
CA ALA A 15 38.39 -17.68 -14.76
C ALA A 15 38.10 -16.98 -13.41
N GLY A 16 38.86 -15.93 -13.10
CA GLY A 16 38.71 -15.16 -11.86
C GLY A 16 37.36 -14.46 -11.76
N PRO A 17 36.96 -13.99 -10.56
CA PRO A 17 35.72 -13.26 -10.40
C PRO A 17 35.83 -11.91 -11.09
N GLU A 18 35.17 -11.79 -12.25
CA GLU A 18 34.91 -10.52 -12.90
C GLU A 18 34.04 -9.67 -11.97
N ARG A 19 34.53 -8.46 -11.68
CA ARG A 19 33.85 -7.44 -10.89
C ARG A 19 32.45 -7.20 -11.48
N PRO A 20 31.37 -7.20 -10.69
CA PRO A 20 30.08 -6.74 -11.18
C PRO A 20 30.24 -5.27 -11.60
N ALA A 21 29.93 -4.99 -12.86
CA ALA A 21 29.85 -3.63 -13.37
C ALA A 21 28.84 -2.85 -12.50
N GLU A 22 29.32 -1.74 -11.94
CA GLU A 22 28.49 -0.74 -11.27
C GLU A 22 27.36 -0.35 -12.22
N VAL A 23 26.13 -0.64 -11.82
CA VAL A 23 24.93 -0.24 -12.56
C VAL A 23 24.86 1.28 -12.45
N PRO A 24 24.89 2.04 -13.56
CA PRO A 24 24.67 3.47 -13.47
C PRO A 24 23.25 3.71 -12.92
N PRO A 25 23.04 4.73 -12.07
CA PRO A 25 21.71 5.05 -11.60
C PRO A 25 20.84 5.38 -12.82
N VAL A 26 19.81 4.56 -13.03
CA VAL A 26 18.74 4.88 -13.97
C VAL A 26 18.02 6.07 -13.35
N GLU A 27 18.32 7.26 -13.85
CA GLU A 27 17.56 8.46 -13.54
C GLU A 27 16.14 8.24 -14.07
N VAL A 28 15.22 7.90 -13.16
CA VAL A 28 13.79 7.85 -13.46
C VAL A 28 13.34 9.31 -13.68
N PRO A 29 12.89 9.68 -14.89
CA PRO A 29 12.32 11.01 -15.11
C PRO A 29 11.11 11.17 -14.17
N PRO A 30 10.80 12.39 -13.68
CA PRO A 30 9.65 12.60 -12.85
C PRO A 30 8.41 12.25 -13.69
N VAL A 31 7.83 11.09 -13.39
CA VAL A 31 6.52 10.74 -13.91
C VAL A 31 5.59 11.75 -13.26
N GLU A 32 5.13 12.72 -14.03
CA GLU A 32 4.01 13.58 -13.63
C GLU A 32 2.83 12.63 -13.47
N VAL A 33 2.64 12.16 -12.23
CA VAL A 33 1.47 11.39 -11.84
C VAL A 33 0.29 12.30 -12.12
N PRO A 34 -0.62 11.93 -13.05
CA PRO A 34 -1.86 12.69 -13.20
C PRO A 34 -2.50 12.77 -11.80
N PRO A 35 -3.13 13.90 -11.42
CA PRO A 35 -3.71 14.02 -10.10
C PRO A 35 -4.67 12.85 -9.93
N VAL A 36 -4.30 11.91 -9.06
CA VAL A 36 -5.19 10.84 -8.64
C VAL A 36 -6.40 11.59 -8.11
N GLU A 37 -7.51 11.50 -8.83
CA GLU A 37 -8.74 12.23 -8.50
C GLU A 37 -9.24 11.67 -7.17
N VAL A 38 -8.73 12.23 -6.08
CA VAL A 38 -9.11 11.87 -4.73
C VAL A 38 -10.58 12.23 -4.64
N PRO A 39 -11.48 11.26 -4.41
CA PRO A 39 -12.89 11.59 -4.34
C PRO A 39 -13.09 12.65 -3.25
N PRO A 40 -13.94 13.65 -3.49
CA PRO A 40 -14.23 14.67 -2.49
C PRO A 40 -14.66 13.99 -1.19
N VAL A 41 -14.23 14.57 -0.08
CA VAL A 41 -14.53 14.06 1.27
C VAL A 41 -15.63 14.92 1.87
N GLU A 42 -16.73 14.29 2.24
CA GLU A 42 -17.89 14.95 2.83
C GLU A 42 -17.77 15.08 4.35
N LEU A 43 -16.99 14.19 4.98
CA LEU A 43 -16.77 14.19 6.42
C LEU A 43 -15.34 13.77 6.75
N THR A 44 -14.73 14.47 7.70
CA THR A 44 -13.43 14.08 8.26
C THR A 44 -13.60 13.64 9.71
N VAL A 45 -13.07 12.45 10.03
CA VAL A 45 -12.96 11.89 11.37
C VAL A 45 -11.51 12.01 11.81
N ASP A 46 -11.23 12.97 12.69
CA ASP A 46 -9.91 13.15 13.27
C ASP A 46 -9.68 12.18 14.42
N ALA A 47 -8.83 11.18 14.20
CA ALA A 47 -8.41 10.19 15.20
C ALA A 47 -6.88 10.17 15.37
N LEU A 48 -6.19 11.28 15.06
CA LEU A 48 -4.75 11.41 15.32
C LEU A 48 -4.44 11.27 16.81
N GLY A 49 -3.34 10.59 17.14
CA GLY A 49 -2.96 10.27 18.52
C GLY A 49 -3.82 9.19 19.19
N ARG A 50 -4.80 8.60 18.49
CA ARG A 50 -5.67 7.53 19.02
C ARG A 50 -5.17 6.17 18.55
N LYS A 51 -5.16 5.20 19.47
CA LYS A 51 -4.83 3.78 19.17
C LYS A 51 -6.05 3.00 18.74
N CYS A 52 -5.87 2.05 17.81
CA CYS A 52 -6.90 1.08 17.46
C CYS A 52 -7.41 0.35 18.73
N PRO A 53 -8.73 0.19 18.96
CA PRO A 53 -9.85 0.34 18.02
C PRO A 53 -10.52 1.72 17.96
N ILE A 54 -9.99 2.76 18.59
CA ILE A 54 -10.65 4.06 18.70
C ILE A 54 -10.98 4.69 17.32
N PRO A 55 -10.06 4.73 16.32
CA PRO A 55 -10.39 5.26 14.99
C PRO A 55 -11.56 4.53 14.30
N ILE A 56 -11.68 3.20 14.50
CA ILE A 56 -12.78 2.41 13.95
C ILE A 56 -14.10 2.75 14.63
N ILE A 57 -14.09 2.92 15.96
CA ILE A 57 -15.28 3.29 16.71
C ILE A 57 -15.79 4.67 16.25
N MET A 58 -14.89 5.64 16.15
CA MET A 58 -15.22 7.00 15.70
C MET A 58 -15.74 7.00 14.25
N LEU A 59 -15.13 6.21 13.36
CA LEU A 59 -15.64 6.03 12.00
C LEU A 59 -17.04 5.43 12.00
N ALA A 60 -17.27 4.35 12.76
CA ALA A 60 -18.55 3.64 12.80
C ALA A 60 -19.70 4.49 13.37
N GLU A 61 -19.41 5.35 14.35
CA GLU A 61 -20.38 6.31 14.90
C GLU A 61 -20.83 7.33 13.85
N ARG A 62 -19.91 7.71 12.95
CA ARG A 62 -20.09 8.87 12.07
C ARG A 62 -20.36 8.53 10.60
N ILE A 63 -20.10 7.30 10.16
CA ILE A 63 -20.30 6.90 8.76
C ILE A 63 -21.75 7.10 8.29
N ASN A 64 -22.71 7.03 9.20
CA ASN A 64 -24.13 7.23 8.87
C ASN A 64 -24.53 8.71 8.70
N GLU A 65 -23.65 9.66 9.05
CA GLU A 65 -23.87 11.10 8.86
C GLU A 65 -23.79 11.51 7.38
N VAL A 66 -23.04 10.76 6.56
CA VAL A 66 -22.88 11.05 5.12
C VAL A 66 -23.86 10.25 4.26
N ALA A 67 -24.18 10.76 3.08
CA ALA A 67 -25.06 10.07 2.13
C ALA A 67 -24.43 8.76 1.61
N LEU A 68 -25.27 7.88 1.05
CA LEU A 68 -24.76 6.70 0.32
C LEU A 68 -23.88 7.15 -0.85
N GLY A 69 -22.73 6.49 -1.01
CA GLY A 69 -21.74 6.84 -2.02
C GLY A 69 -20.79 7.97 -1.63
N ALA A 70 -21.03 8.68 -0.53
CA ALA A 70 -20.14 9.73 -0.02
C ALA A 70 -18.91 9.13 0.68
N THR A 71 -17.84 9.92 0.75
CA THR A 71 -16.54 9.52 1.30
C THR A 71 -16.27 10.20 2.64
N VAL A 72 -15.82 9.42 3.61
CA VAL A 72 -15.32 9.87 4.90
C VAL A 72 -13.81 9.68 4.94
N ALA A 73 -13.06 10.71 5.32
CA ALA A 73 -11.63 10.58 5.61
C ALA A 73 -11.41 10.32 7.09
N VAL A 74 -10.70 9.24 7.43
CA VAL A 74 -10.24 8.96 8.79
C VAL A 74 -8.78 9.36 8.90
N LEU A 75 -8.48 10.36 9.72
CA LEU A 75 -7.10 10.75 10.01
C LEU A 75 -6.57 9.89 11.15
N ALA A 76 -5.51 9.13 10.92
CA ALA A 76 -4.92 8.26 11.92
C ALA A 76 -3.41 8.14 11.73
N ASP A 77 -2.67 8.09 12.84
CA ASP A 77 -1.21 7.90 12.89
C ASP A 77 -0.81 6.54 13.47
N ASP A 78 -1.80 5.73 13.87
CA ASP A 78 -1.57 4.41 14.44
C ASP A 78 -1.41 3.35 13.32
N PRO A 79 -0.29 2.59 13.30
CA PRO A 79 -0.08 1.55 12.28
C PRO A 79 -1.16 0.46 12.26
N ALA A 80 -1.79 0.17 13.41
CA ALA A 80 -2.91 -0.76 13.45
C ALA A 80 -4.17 -0.18 12.78
N ALA A 81 -4.44 1.12 12.95
CA ALA A 81 -5.57 1.77 12.26
C ALA A 81 -5.40 1.74 10.74
N PHE A 82 -4.17 1.86 10.24
CA PHE A 82 -3.85 1.74 8.82
C PHE A 82 -4.28 0.38 8.22
N THR A 83 -4.11 -0.72 8.96
CA THR A 83 -4.53 -2.05 8.51
C THR A 83 -5.99 -2.35 8.81
N ASP A 84 -6.49 -1.87 9.95
CA ASP A 84 -7.77 -2.30 10.49
C ASP A 84 -8.94 -1.53 9.88
N VAL A 85 -8.76 -0.27 9.46
CA VAL A 85 -9.82 0.48 8.76
C VAL A 85 -10.17 -0.21 7.41
N PRO A 86 -9.21 -0.59 6.55
CA PRO A 86 -9.50 -1.39 5.35
C PRO A 86 -10.12 -2.76 5.66
N ALA A 87 -9.74 -3.41 6.76
CA ALA A 87 -10.36 -4.67 7.18
C ALA A 87 -11.82 -4.47 7.63
N TRP A 88 -12.09 -3.42 8.39
CA TRP A 88 -13.42 -3.01 8.82
C TRP A 88 -14.32 -2.68 7.64
N CYS A 89 -13.80 -2.00 6.60
CA CYS A 89 -14.55 -1.74 5.37
C CYS A 89 -15.08 -3.03 4.75
N ARG A 90 -14.22 -4.06 4.62
CA ARG A 90 -14.62 -5.37 4.07
C ARG A 90 -15.65 -6.07 4.96
N LEU A 91 -15.49 -6.01 6.28
CA LEU A 91 -16.40 -6.63 7.25
C LEU A 91 -17.78 -5.96 7.26
N LYS A 92 -17.83 -4.63 7.08
CA LYS A 92 -19.04 -3.80 7.13
C LYS A 92 -19.50 -3.37 5.75
N SER A 93 -19.13 -4.08 4.69
CA SER A 93 -19.54 -3.80 3.30
C SER A 93 -19.37 -2.35 2.83
N HIS A 94 -18.45 -1.60 3.43
CA HIS A 94 -18.03 -0.28 2.97
C HIS A 94 -16.84 -0.40 2.01
N HIS A 95 -16.56 0.64 1.25
CA HIS A 95 -15.47 0.62 0.27
C HIS A 95 -14.29 1.46 0.76
N HIS A 96 -13.13 0.83 0.93
CA HIS A 96 -11.86 1.55 1.13
C HIS A 96 -11.49 2.21 -0.20
N ALA A 97 -11.62 3.54 -0.26
CA ALA A 97 -11.44 4.31 -1.48
C ALA A 97 -9.99 4.70 -1.75
N GLY A 98 -9.14 4.73 -0.71
CA GLY A 98 -7.73 5.07 -0.84
C GLY A 98 -7.09 5.42 0.49
N THR A 99 -5.78 5.63 0.48
CA THR A 99 -5.05 6.11 1.65
C THR A 99 -3.97 7.08 1.20
N PHE A 100 -3.90 8.22 1.90
CA PHE A 100 -3.04 9.34 1.53
C PHE A 100 -2.19 9.72 2.74
N GLU A 101 -0.91 10.00 2.53
CA GLU A 101 -0.01 10.43 3.59
C GLU A 101 -0.33 11.87 4.01
N LEU A 102 -0.30 12.12 5.32
CA LEU A 102 -0.48 13.46 5.87
C LEU A 102 0.86 14.19 6.01
N PRO A 103 0.92 15.52 5.80
CA PRO A 103 2.14 16.30 5.94
C PRO A 103 2.81 16.20 7.33
N GLY A 104 2.02 15.92 8.38
CA GLY A 104 2.48 15.78 9.77
C GLY A 104 2.78 14.34 10.20
N GLY A 105 2.73 13.38 9.28
CA GLY A 105 2.79 11.95 9.58
C GLY A 105 1.40 11.34 9.81
N GLY A 106 1.32 10.03 9.62
CA GLY A 106 0.06 9.29 9.58
C GLY A 106 -0.63 9.37 8.22
N TRP A 107 -1.90 9.00 8.19
CA TRP A 107 -2.66 8.76 6.98
C TRP A 107 -4.08 9.34 7.05
N ALA A 108 -4.57 9.83 5.92
CA ALA A 108 -5.99 9.99 5.64
C ALA A 108 -6.48 8.72 4.92
N ILE A 109 -7.24 7.89 5.63
CA ILE A 109 -7.83 6.65 5.09
C ILE A 109 -9.25 6.96 4.61
N HIS A 110 -9.48 6.92 3.30
CA HIS A 110 -10.76 7.28 2.71
C HIS A 110 -11.69 6.06 2.67
N VAL A 111 -12.89 6.22 3.22
CA VAL A 111 -13.92 5.19 3.33
C VAL A 111 -15.20 5.70 2.68
N ARG A 112 -15.63 5.04 1.61
CA ARG A 112 -16.90 5.33 0.95
C ARG A 112 -18.03 4.51 1.56
N ARG A 113 -19.10 5.20 1.98
CA ARG A 113 -20.33 4.58 2.46
C ARG A 113 -21.06 3.88 1.30
N ASN A 114 -21.47 2.62 1.51
CA ASN A 114 -22.19 1.85 0.50
C ASN A 114 -23.66 1.54 0.90
N TYR A 115 -24.00 1.56 2.20
CA TYR A 115 -25.36 1.39 2.73
C TYR A 115 -25.53 2.24 3.99
#